data_AF-A0A512DAU6-F1
#
_entry.id   AF-A0A512DAU6-F1
#
_cell.length_a   1.000
_cell.length_b   1.000
_cell.length_c   1.000
_cell.angle_alpha   90.00
_cell.angle_beta   90.00
_cell.angle_gamma   90.00
#
_symmetry.space_group_name_H-M   'P 1'
#
loop_
_entity.id
_entity.type
_entity.pdbx_description
1 polymer ?
#
loop_
_entity_poly.entity_id
_entity_poly.type
_entity_poly.pdbx_seq_one_letter_code
_entity_poly.pdbx_strand_id
1 'polypeptide(L)' 'MASHQHDDLKDVPPGRAGSAVLYLFCLALFLGGFYLMAISFDTGSPLLFTAGLLAACGAWFLPMGLAGRPD' A
#
# COMPACT_ATOMS: atom_id res chain seq x y z
N MET A 1 -34.43 16.47 19.64
CA MET A 1 -34.01 15.83 18.37
C MET A 1 -32.48 15.86 18.24
N ALA A 2 -31.75 15.26 19.19
CA ALA A 2 -30.27 15.29 19.20
C ALA A 2 -29.63 13.92 19.53
N SER A 3 -30.44 12.88 19.73
CA SER A 3 -29.97 11.56 20.18
C SER A 3 -29.58 10.61 19.05
N HIS A 4 -29.86 10.92 17.79
CA HIS A 4 -29.56 10.00 16.67
C HIS A 4 -28.13 10.11 16.14
N GLN A 5 -27.45 11.26 16.26
CA GLN A 5 -26.10 11.43 15.69
C GLN A 5 -24.99 10.72 16.47
N HIS A 6 -25.21 10.35 17.73
CA HIS A 6 -24.18 9.74 18.57
C HIS A 6 -24.08 8.21 18.40
N ASP A 7 -25.10 7.57 17.82
CA ASP A 7 -25.12 6.13 17.55
C ASP A 7 -24.43 5.77 16.22
N ASP A 8 -24.46 6.65 15.21
CA ASP A 8 -23.89 6.38 13.89
C ASP A 8 -22.35 6.25 13.89
N LEU A 9 -21.66 6.77 14.92
CA LEU A 9 -20.21 6.67 15.03
C LEU A 9 -19.74 5.28 15.51
N LYS A 10 -20.63 4.45 16.08
CA LYS A 10 -20.27 3.11 16.57
C LYS A 10 -20.35 2.03 15.50
N ASP A 11 -21.06 2.29 14.41
CA ASP A 11 -21.33 1.34 13.33
C ASP A 11 -20.35 1.46 12.15
N VAL A 12 -19.23 2.18 12.34
CA VAL A 12 -18.12 2.11 11.38
C VAL A 12 -17.43 0.77 11.60
N PRO A 13 -17.52 -0.20 10.66
CA PRO A 13 -16.88 -1.49 10.84
C PRO A 13 -15.39 -1.29 11.14
N PRO A 14 -14.79 -2.01 12.11
CA PRO A 14 -13.41 -1.81 12.57
C PRO A 14 -12.32 -2.22 11.54
N GLY A 15 -12.56 -2.02 10.24
CA GLY A 15 -11.69 -2.43 9.14
C GLY A 15 -10.73 -1.35 8.59
N ARG A 16 -10.76 -0.10 9.07
CA ARG A 16 -10.03 1.01 8.41
C ARG A 16 -8.57 1.21 8.84
N ALA A 17 -8.22 0.90 10.09
CA ALA A 17 -6.85 1.16 10.58
C ALA A 17 -5.80 0.22 9.94
N GLY A 18 -6.13 -1.07 9.79
CA GLY A 18 -5.24 -2.04 9.12
C GLY A 18 -5.03 -1.73 7.64
N SER A 19 -6.05 -1.16 6.98
CA SER A 19 -5.99 -0.76 5.57
C SER A 19 -5.06 0.45 5.34
N ALA A 20 -5.05 1.42 6.26
CA ALA A 20 -4.18 2.60 6.14
C ALA A 20 -2.68 2.26 6.25
N VAL A 21 -2.29 1.35 7.15
CA VAL A 21 -0.89 0.92 7.29
C VAL A 21 -0.40 0.20 6.05
N LEU A 22 -1.21 -0.71 5.50
CA LEU A 22 -0.93 -1.38 4.23
C LEU A 22 -0.79 -0.37 3.09
N TYR A 23 -1.64 0.65 3.05
CA TYR A 23 -1.58 1.69 2.04
C TYR A 23 -0.28 2.50 2.11
N LEU A 24 0.14 2.91 3.32
CA LEU A 24 1.41 3.60 3.53
C LEU A 24 2.62 2.73 3.20
N PHE A 25 2.56 1.44 3.53
CA PHE A 25 3.60 0.49 3.15
C PHE A 25 3.71 0.32 1.63
N CYS A 26 2.56 0.20 0.93
CA CYS A 26 2.54 0.11 -0.53
C CYS A 26 3.04 1.42 -1.17
N LEU A 27 2.67 2.58 -0.62
CA LEU A 27 3.17 3.88 -1.04
C LEU A 27 4.71 3.95 -0.89
N ALA A 28 5.26 3.49 0.23
CA ALA A 28 6.69 3.47 0.47
C ALA A 28 7.43 2.50 -0.48
N LEU A 29 6.88 1.32 -0.74
CA LEU A 29 7.43 0.37 -1.72
C LEU A 29 7.39 0.94 -3.14
N PHE A 30 6.32 1.62 -3.50
CA PHE A 30 6.18 2.27 -4.80
C PHE A 30 7.24 3.37 -4.97
N LEU A 31 7.32 4.33 -4.05
CA LEU A 31 8.33 5.40 -4.09
C LEU A 31 9.75 4.84 -4.04
N GLY A 32 10.00 3.84 -3.19
CA GLY A 32 11.28 3.15 -3.11
C GLY A 32 11.67 2.45 -4.41
N GLY A 33 10.71 1.82 -5.09
CA GLY A 33 10.93 1.20 -6.41
C GLY A 33 11.32 2.22 -7.48
N PHE A 34 10.61 3.35 -7.55
CA PHE A 34 10.96 4.45 -8.46
C PHE A 34 12.33 5.06 -8.16
N TYR A 35 12.67 5.22 -6.88
CA TYR A 35 13.98 5.69 -6.47
C TYR A 35 15.10 4.71 -6.89
N LEU A 36 14.88 3.40 -6.73
CA LEU A 36 15.84 2.38 -7.16
C LEU A 36 16.02 2.35 -8.68
N MET A 37 14.94 2.54 -9.44
CA MET A 37 15.03 2.72 -10.89
C MET A 37 15.82 3.97 -11.28
N ALA A 38 15.65 5.10 -10.57
CA ALA A 38 16.44 6.30 -10.83
C ALA A 38 17.94 6.04 -10.62
N ILE A 39 18.33 5.38 -9.52
CA ILE A 39 19.72 4.99 -9.25
C ILE A 39 20.26 4.03 -10.32
N SER A 40 19.40 3.19 -10.91
CA SER A 40 19.82 2.26 -11.97
C SER A 40 20.34 2.99 -13.22
N PHE A 41 19.84 4.20 -13.50
CA PHE A 41 20.33 5.03 -14.61
C PHE A 41 21.69 5.64 -14.30
N ASP A 42 21.94 6.06 -13.06
CA ASP A 42 23.26 6.58 -12.65
C ASP A 42 24.33 5.50 -12.60
N THR A 43 23.95 4.27 -12.23
CA THR A 43 24.88 3.15 -12.05
C THR A 43 25.02 2.25 -13.28
N GLY A 44 24.17 2.43 -14.30
CA GLY A 44 24.12 1.59 -15.49
C GLY A 44 23.78 0.12 -15.20
N SER A 45 23.22 -0.19 -14.03
CA SER A 45 22.97 -1.55 -13.58
C SER A 45 21.51 -1.96 -13.85
N PRO A 46 21.25 -2.81 -14.87
CA PRO A 46 19.89 -3.24 -15.19
C PRO A 46 19.24 -4.07 -14.07
N LEU A 47 20.04 -4.63 -13.17
CA LEU A 47 19.54 -5.37 -11.99
C LEU A 47 18.83 -4.46 -10.99
N LEU A 48 19.31 -3.22 -10.82
CA LEU A 48 18.65 -2.26 -9.94
C LEU A 48 17.32 -1.78 -10.53
N PHE A 49 17.24 -1.68 -11.85
CA PHE A 49 16.01 -1.35 -12.57
C PHE A 49 14.94 -2.43 -12.36
N THR A 50 15.28 -3.70 -12.59
CA THR A 50 14.33 -4.82 -12.44
C THR A 50 13.93 -5.05 -10.98
N ALA A 51 14.85 -4.84 -10.03
CA ALA A 51 14.54 -4.86 -8.61
C ALA A 51 13.55 -3.74 -8.22
N GLY A 52 13.75 -2.52 -8.72
CA GLY A 52 12.82 -1.41 -8.54
C GLY A 52 11.44 -1.69 -9.16
N LEU A 53 11.42 -2.32 -10.34
CA LEU A 53 10.19 -2.73 -11.03
C LEU A 53 9.41 -3.78 -10.24
N LEU A 54 10.09 -4.81 -9.74
CA LEU A 54 9.48 -5.83 -8.90
C LEU A 54 8.95 -5.24 -7.58
N ALA A 55 9.65 -4.30 -6.96
CA ALA A 55 9.19 -3.62 -5.76
C ALA A 55 7.91 -2.80 -6.02
N ALA A 56 7.85 -2.08 -7.15
CA ALA A 56 6.66 -1.32 -7.56
C ALA A 56 5.48 -2.23 -7.90
N CYS A 57 5.71 -3.35 -8.61
CA CYS A 57 4.65 -4.33 -8.90
C CYS A 57 4.17 -5.06 -7.64
N GLY A 58 5.07 -5.40 -6.73
CA GLY A 58 4.75 -6.06 -5.45
C GLY A 58 3.88 -5.21 -4.53
N ALA A 59 4.07 -3.88 -4.56
CA ALA A 59 3.20 -2.93 -3.85
C ALA A 59 1.73 -3.01 -4.30
N TRP A 60 1.46 -3.40 -5.55
CA TRP A 60 0.10 -3.56 -6.06
C TRP A 60 -0.49 -4.95 -5.76
N PHE A 61 0.38 -5.97 -5.66
CA PHE A 61 -0.04 -7.36 -5.42
C PHE A 61 -0.35 -7.65 -3.94
N LEU A 62 0.36 -7.01 -3.01
CA LEU A 62 0.13 -7.12 -1.57
C LEU A 62 -1.31 -6.82 -1.11
N PRO A 63 -1.95 -5.71 -1.52
CA PRO A 63 -3.30 -5.39 -1.09
C PRO A 63 -4.36 -6.36 -1.66
N MET A 64 -4.13 -6.96 -2.84
CA MET A 64 -5.04 -7.97 -3.42
C MET A 64 -4.97 -9.31 -2.69
N GLY A 65 -3.78 -9.73 -2.24
CA GLY A 65 -3.61 -10.99 -1.50
C GLY A 65 -4.22 -10.96 -0.09
N LEU A 66 -4.30 -9.79 0.55
CA LEU A 66 -4.89 -9.61 1.88
C LEU A 66 -6.41 -9.33 1.84
N ALA A 67 -6.94 -8.77 0.74
CA ALA A 67 -8.37 -8.54 0.55
C ALA A 67 -9.17 -9.81 0.21
N GLY A 68 -8.50 -10.92 -0.13
CA GLY A 68 -9.10 -12.20 -0.48
C GLY A 68 -9.37 -13.14 0.70
N ARG A 69 -9.44 -12.62 1.94
CA ARG A 69 -9.84 -13.43 3.11
C ARG A 69 -11.34 -13.22 3.36
N PRO A 70 -12.22 -14.14 2.92
CA PRO A 70 -13.62 -14.14 3.32
C PRO A 70 -13.71 -14.71 4.74
N ASP A 71 -13.87 -13.85 5.73
CA ASP A 71 -14.57 -14.15 6.97
C ASP A 71 -16.07 -13.87 6.83
#